data_AF-A0A7D9D749-F1
#
_entry.id   AF-A0A7D9D749-F1
#
_cell.length_a   1.000
_cell.length_b   1.000
_cell.length_c   1.000
_cell.angle_alpha   90.00
_cell.angle_beta   90.00
_cell.angle_gamma   90.00
#
_symmetry.space_group_name_H-M   'P 1'
#
loop_
_entity.id
_entity.type
_entity.pdbx_description
1 polymer ?
#
loop_
_entity_poly.entity_id
_entity_poly.type
_entity_poly.pdbx_seq_one_letter_code
_entity_poly.pdbx_strand_id
1 'polypeptide(L)'
;MEPVGEDVTSSQACGNGTPKTPDTTTLDNEHNEKNSTMIEAERERNKSILRRLTKTSLLELCEENSVGEFHLFEECQEKHCLIVKQVFRLMTDLVQKCSEIDPRFESKLFWTGSSAEGTKMWLPDEFDFLMELVVLRGNCEYDNSSVFLSKLFLKKECQKLWSKLCFTNKDYKDPTTLSPLKLKNRFSILVMDAVSLLDKNKYQNIRFDDRYYLKNTRVGINITIYWLGEKYKNMKIEIDLTVGVPLVLTEIQLSNYREHSVGKLLDNRIHVIPYMKYNVFWRPSFSLSEFQMLKNLTRKQVTLYKCLKFCRDIYDQ
;
A
#
# COMPACT_ATOMS: atom_id res chain seq x y z
N MET A 1 58.48 32.46 -42.57
CA MET A 1 57.76 31.34 -43.19
C MET A 1 58.36 30.09 -42.57
N GLU A 2 57.53 29.17 -42.05
CA GLU A 2 57.95 27.92 -41.36
C GLU A 2 59.26 27.34 -41.91
N PRO A 3 60.16 26.79 -41.08
CA PRO A 3 59.90 25.59 -40.26
C PRO A 3 60.60 25.63 -38.88
N VAL A 4 60.52 24.67 -37.96
CA VAL A 4 61.18 23.35 -37.95
C VAL A 4 60.71 22.62 -36.68
N GLY A 5 60.45 21.31 -36.78
CA GLY A 5 60.16 20.42 -35.67
C GLY A 5 61.38 19.64 -35.14
N GLU A 6 61.09 18.77 -34.16
CA GLU A 6 61.93 17.72 -33.54
C GLU A 6 62.97 18.19 -32.48
N ASP A 7 63.15 17.59 -31.30
CA ASP A 7 62.49 16.47 -30.63
C ASP A 7 62.96 16.36 -29.15
N VAL A 8 62.14 15.67 -28.32
CA VAL A 8 62.53 14.73 -27.24
C VAL A 8 63.25 15.22 -25.94
N THR A 9 62.57 15.20 -24.77
CA THR A 9 62.70 14.18 -23.66
C THR A 9 62.08 14.60 -22.30
N SER A 10 61.38 13.63 -21.68
CA SER A 10 61.24 13.31 -20.24
C SER A 10 60.67 14.30 -19.22
N SER A 11 59.55 13.94 -18.56
CA SER A 11 59.51 13.39 -17.18
C SER A 11 58.15 13.62 -16.47
N GLN A 12 57.63 12.53 -15.87
CA GLN A 12 56.75 12.38 -14.69
C GLN A 12 55.55 13.32 -14.44
N ALA A 13 54.33 12.73 -14.30
CA ALA A 13 53.58 12.75 -13.03
C ALA A 13 52.23 11.98 -13.08
N CYS A 14 51.95 11.30 -11.95
CA CYS A 14 50.64 10.93 -11.37
C CYS A 14 49.81 9.79 -12.00
N GLY A 15 49.93 8.61 -11.39
CA GLY A 15 49.00 7.50 -11.56
C GLY A 15 47.66 7.76 -10.87
N ASN A 16 46.57 7.53 -11.60
CA ASN A 16 45.19 7.54 -11.11
C ASN A 16 44.87 6.22 -10.40
N GLY A 17 44.61 6.27 -9.10
CA GLY A 17 43.93 5.22 -8.36
C GLY A 17 42.41 5.45 -8.40
N THR A 18 41.70 4.69 -9.23
CA THR A 18 40.23 4.64 -9.22
C THR A 18 39.73 3.94 -7.94
N PRO A 19 38.71 4.46 -7.24
CA PRO A 19 38.07 3.74 -6.14
C PRO A 19 37.33 2.51 -6.69
N LYS A 20 37.59 1.33 -6.11
CA LYS A 20 36.84 0.11 -6.42
C LYS A 20 35.36 0.30 -6.04
N THR A 21 34.48 0.15 -7.02
CA THR A 21 33.03 -0.01 -6.83
C THR A 21 32.77 -1.27 -5.97
N PRO A 22 31.84 -1.21 -4.99
CA PRO A 22 31.47 -2.39 -4.23
C PRO A 22 30.75 -3.40 -5.14
N ASP A 23 31.06 -4.67 -4.94
CA ASP A 23 30.58 -5.80 -5.71
C ASP A 23 29.07 -5.98 -5.52
N THR A 24 28.28 -5.63 -6.54
CA THR A 24 26.80 -5.72 -6.52
C THR A 24 26.30 -7.16 -6.64
N THR A 25 27.15 -8.09 -7.04
CA THR A 25 26.77 -9.49 -7.33
C THR A 25 26.53 -10.34 -6.07
N THR A 26 27.19 -10.03 -4.95
CA THR A 26 27.05 -10.80 -3.70
C THR A 26 25.77 -10.48 -2.94
N LEU A 27 25.27 -9.24 -3.04
CA LEU A 27 24.06 -8.78 -2.33
C LEU A 27 22.75 -9.23 -3.00
N ASP A 28 22.72 -9.28 -4.33
CA ASP A 28 21.57 -9.79 -5.09
C ASP A 28 21.40 -11.31 -4.87
N ASN A 29 22.50 -12.04 -4.68
CA ASN A 29 22.49 -13.46 -4.37
C ASN A 29 21.94 -13.73 -2.95
N GLU A 30 22.34 -12.96 -1.93
CA GLU A 30 21.82 -13.12 -0.56
C GLU A 30 20.32 -12.78 -0.44
N HIS A 31 19.82 -11.80 -1.18
CA HIS A 31 18.40 -11.46 -1.18
C HIS A 31 17.56 -12.51 -1.93
N ASN A 32 18.09 -13.07 -3.02
CA ASN A 32 17.45 -14.16 -3.75
C ASN A 32 17.43 -15.46 -2.95
N GLU A 33 18.51 -15.81 -2.23
CA GLU A 33 18.56 -16.99 -1.36
C GLU A 33 17.58 -16.88 -0.17
N LYS A 34 17.46 -15.69 0.45
CA LYS A 34 16.50 -15.47 1.55
C LYS A 34 15.04 -15.54 1.09
N ASN A 35 14.74 -15.04 -0.11
CA ASN A 35 13.39 -15.17 -0.68
C ASN A 35 13.09 -16.62 -1.08
N SER A 36 14.07 -17.35 -1.64
CA SER A 36 13.91 -18.77 -2.01
C SER A 36 13.65 -19.66 -0.79
N THR A 37 14.40 -19.44 0.30
CA THR A 37 14.25 -20.21 1.55
C THR A 37 12.91 -19.94 2.26
N MET A 38 12.38 -18.72 2.17
CA MET A 38 11.07 -18.38 2.72
C MET A 38 9.93 -19.07 1.94
N ILE A 39 10.00 -19.06 0.60
CA ILE A 39 9.03 -19.72 -0.28
C ILE A 39 9.03 -21.25 -0.06
N GLU A 40 10.20 -21.85 0.11
CA GLU A 40 10.32 -23.29 0.40
C GLU A 40 9.74 -23.65 1.78
N ALA A 41 10.00 -22.84 2.81
CA ALA A 41 9.44 -23.04 4.15
C ALA A 41 7.90 -22.92 4.15
N GLU A 42 7.35 -22.00 3.36
CA GLU A 42 5.90 -21.82 3.20
C GLU A 42 5.27 -23.02 2.46
N ARG A 43 5.90 -23.50 1.38
CA ARG A 43 5.47 -24.71 0.66
C ARG A 43 5.46 -25.96 1.54
N GLU A 44 6.50 -26.16 2.33
CA GLU A 44 6.55 -27.32 3.25
C GLU A 44 5.49 -27.21 4.36
N ARG A 45 5.18 -26.00 4.83
CA ARG A 45 4.07 -25.76 5.75
C ARG A 45 2.73 -26.11 5.10
N ASN A 46 2.47 -25.66 3.87
CA ASN A 46 1.22 -25.95 3.14
C ASN A 46 1.04 -27.45 2.89
N LYS A 47 2.12 -28.16 2.49
CA LYS A 47 2.11 -29.63 2.37
C LYS A 47 1.78 -30.32 3.69
N SER A 48 2.33 -29.84 4.82
CA SER A 48 2.04 -30.37 6.14
C SER A 48 0.55 -30.19 6.51
N ILE A 49 -0.02 -29.02 6.21
CA ILE A 49 -1.43 -28.71 6.47
C ILE A 49 -2.36 -29.59 5.61
N LEU A 50 -2.05 -29.73 4.31
CA LEU A 50 -2.81 -30.62 3.41
C LEU A 50 -2.84 -32.06 3.92
N ARG A 51 -1.74 -32.55 4.51
CA ARG A 51 -1.71 -33.88 5.16
C ARG A 51 -2.63 -33.93 6.38
N ARG A 52 -2.69 -32.85 7.18
CA ARG A 52 -3.54 -32.77 8.38
C ARG A 52 -5.04 -32.68 8.06
N LEU A 53 -5.44 -32.13 6.91
CA LEU A 53 -6.86 -32.07 6.50
C LEU A 53 -7.53 -33.46 6.41
N THR A 54 -6.76 -34.53 6.29
CA THR A 54 -7.28 -35.92 6.32
C THR A 54 -7.65 -36.42 7.72
N LYS A 55 -7.22 -35.70 8.77
CA LYS A 55 -7.32 -36.14 10.18
C LYS A 55 -7.91 -35.08 11.12
N THR A 56 -7.96 -33.82 10.69
CA THR A 56 -8.41 -32.67 11.48
C THR A 56 -9.45 -31.92 10.68
N SER A 57 -10.48 -31.37 11.35
CA SER A 57 -11.49 -30.61 10.65
C SER A 57 -10.90 -29.30 10.07
N LEU A 58 -11.44 -28.85 8.93
CA LEU A 58 -11.05 -27.58 8.33
C LEU A 58 -11.25 -26.39 9.28
N LEU A 59 -12.27 -26.45 10.14
CA LEU A 59 -12.58 -25.41 11.12
C LEU A 59 -11.47 -25.28 12.16
N GLU A 60 -11.02 -26.38 12.73
CA GLU A 60 -9.92 -26.40 13.72
C GLU A 60 -8.62 -25.87 13.08
N LEU A 61 -8.28 -26.33 11.88
CA LEU A 61 -7.10 -25.84 11.16
C LEU A 61 -7.19 -24.34 10.86
N CYS A 62 -8.36 -23.85 10.48
CA CYS A 62 -8.59 -22.43 10.24
C CYS A 62 -8.43 -21.61 11.52
N GLU A 63 -8.95 -22.09 12.65
CA GLU A 63 -8.81 -21.41 13.94
C GLU A 63 -7.36 -21.39 14.44
N GLU A 64 -6.64 -22.52 14.35
CA GLU A 64 -5.22 -22.63 14.70
C GLU A 64 -4.32 -21.67 13.89
N ASN A 65 -4.69 -21.39 12.64
CA ASN A 65 -3.90 -20.57 11.73
C ASN A 65 -4.46 -19.15 11.56
N SER A 66 -5.51 -18.77 12.30
CA SER A 66 -5.97 -17.38 12.31
C SER A 66 -5.12 -16.56 13.27
N VAL A 67 -4.84 -15.31 12.89
CA VAL A 67 -4.17 -14.35 13.79
C VAL A 67 -5.09 -13.90 14.94
N GLY A 68 -6.40 -14.09 14.78
CA GLY A 68 -7.41 -13.54 15.67
C GLY A 68 -7.78 -12.10 15.32
N GLU A 69 -8.55 -11.47 16.21
CA GLU A 69 -8.93 -10.06 16.06
C GLU A 69 -7.83 -9.12 16.59
N PHE A 70 -7.72 -7.98 15.93
CA PHE A 70 -6.78 -6.91 16.27
C PHE A 70 -7.52 -5.82 17.04
N HIS A 71 -7.15 -5.63 18.31
CA HIS A 71 -7.76 -4.66 19.21
C HIS A 71 -6.92 -3.38 19.24
N LEU A 72 -7.20 -2.47 18.31
CA LEU A 72 -6.44 -1.22 18.15
C LEU A 72 -6.72 -0.22 19.29
N PHE A 73 -7.98 -0.09 19.70
CA PHE A 73 -8.44 0.94 20.65
C PHE A 73 -8.72 0.41 22.06
N GLU A 74 -8.47 -0.87 22.29
CA GLU A 74 -8.73 -1.53 23.57
C GLU A 74 -7.43 -1.94 24.26
N GLU A 75 -7.49 -2.12 25.58
CA GLU A 75 -6.40 -2.71 26.34
C GLU A 75 -6.33 -4.21 26.06
N CYS A 76 -5.49 -4.58 25.11
CA CYS A 76 -5.22 -5.96 24.74
C CYS A 76 -3.73 -6.24 24.85
N GLN A 77 -3.39 -7.33 25.56
CA GLN A 77 -2.01 -7.79 25.79
C GLN A 77 -1.52 -8.77 24.71
N GLU A 78 -2.38 -9.12 23.76
CA GLU A 78 -2.01 -9.97 22.64
C GLU A 78 -0.92 -9.32 21.80
N LYS A 79 0.10 -10.12 21.45
CA LYS A 79 1.31 -9.59 20.78
C LYS A 79 1.01 -9.05 19.38
N HIS A 80 0.05 -9.63 18.65
CA HIS A 80 -0.40 -9.09 17.36
C HIS A 80 -1.14 -7.75 17.52
N CYS A 81 -1.79 -7.51 18.66
CA CYS A 81 -2.40 -6.21 18.96
C CYS A 81 -1.34 -5.13 19.22
N LEU A 82 -0.17 -5.49 19.77
CA LEU A 82 0.95 -4.55 19.89
C LEU A 82 1.51 -4.15 18.52
N ILE A 83 1.58 -5.09 17.57
CA ILE A 83 2.04 -4.83 16.20
C ILE A 83 1.13 -3.81 15.53
N VAL A 84 -0.19 -4.05 15.49
CA VAL A 84 -1.12 -3.14 14.82
C VAL A 84 -1.11 -1.74 15.45
N LYS A 85 -0.94 -1.63 16.78
CA LYS A 85 -0.84 -0.33 17.47
C LYS A 85 0.37 0.47 17.00
N GLN A 86 1.55 -0.17 16.89
CA GLN A 86 2.75 0.53 16.40
C GLN A 86 2.66 0.84 14.90
N VAL A 87 2.15 -0.09 14.09
CA VAL A 87 1.92 0.15 12.66
C VAL A 87 0.95 1.30 12.44
N PHE A 88 -0.20 1.30 13.13
CA PHE A 88 -1.20 2.35 13.01
C PHE A 88 -0.66 3.73 13.43
N ARG A 89 0.11 3.78 14.53
CA ARG A 89 0.80 5.00 14.98
C ARG A 89 1.78 5.50 13.93
N LEU A 90 2.63 4.62 13.40
CA LEU A 90 3.55 4.95 12.30
C LEU A 90 2.81 5.55 11.11
N MET A 91 1.71 4.91 10.69
CA MET A 91 0.96 5.38 9.52
C MET A 91 0.26 6.71 9.77
N THR A 92 -0.22 6.94 10.99
CA THR A 92 -0.82 8.23 11.39
C THR A 92 0.21 9.35 11.36
N ASP A 93 1.38 9.13 11.97
CA ASP A 93 2.48 10.10 11.98
C ASP A 93 2.99 10.36 10.54
N LEU A 94 3.03 9.33 9.69
CA LEU A 94 3.42 9.43 8.29
C LEU A 94 2.45 10.31 7.48
N VAL A 95 1.14 10.04 7.54
CA VAL A 95 0.17 10.84 6.77
C VAL A 95 0.05 12.26 7.29
N GLN A 96 0.25 12.46 8.60
CA GLN A 96 0.36 13.80 9.18
C GLN A 96 1.56 14.54 8.60
N LYS A 97 2.73 13.90 8.53
CA LYS A 97 3.94 14.48 7.92
C LYS A 97 3.74 14.81 6.44
N CYS A 98 3.03 13.97 5.68
CA CYS A 98 2.65 14.29 4.30
C CYS A 98 1.85 15.60 4.21
N SER A 99 0.87 15.81 5.10
CA SER A 99 0.06 17.03 5.12
C SER A 99 0.84 18.29 5.52
N GLU A 100 1.85 18.14 6.39
CA GLU A 100 2.75 19.25 6.76
C GLU A 100 3.65 19.68 5.59
N ILE A 101 4.11 18.73 4.77
CA ILE A 101 4.94 19.01 3.58
C ILE A 101 4.08 19.58 2.44
N ASP A 102 2.88 19.07 2.24
CA ASP A 102 1.95 19.51 1.20
C ASP A 102 0.51 19.53 1.74
N PRO A 103 -0.02 20.72 2.13
CA PRO A 103 -1.36 20.84 2.72
C PRO A 103 -2.50 20.30 1.84
N ARG A 104 -2.28 20.13 0.53
CA ARG A 104 -3.26 19.48 -0.36
C ARG A 104 -3.52 18.02 0.01
N PHE A 105 -2.57 17.41 0.71
CA PHE A 105 -2.61 16.03 1.20
C PHE A 105 -3.08 15.93 2.66
N GLU A 106 -3.73 16.97 3.21
CA GLU A 106 -4.52 16.82 4.42
C GLU A 106 -5.49 15.64 4.24
N SER A 107 -5.44 14.70 5.20
CA SER A 107 -6.05 13.40 5.00
C SER A 107 -6.69 12.81 6.25
N LYS A 108 -7.65 11.93 6.00
CA LYS A 108 -8.15 10.98 7.00
C LYS A 108 -7.60 9.60 6.67
N LEU A 109 -7.01 8.96 7.65
CA LEU A 109 -6.48 7.60 7.51
C LEU A 109 -7.55 6.57 7.88
N PHE A 110 -7.74 5.57 7.03
CA PHE A 110 -8.56 4.40 7.32
C PHE A 110 -7.71 3.15 7.29
N TRP A 111 -7.82 2.34 8.33
CA TRP A 111 -7.28 0.99 8.36
C TRP A 111 -8.30 0.03 7.75
N THR A 112 -7.87 -0.69 6.72
CA THR A 112 -8.73 -1.53 5.87
C THR A 112 -8.11 -2.91 5.65
N GLY A 113 -8.76 -3.72 4.81
CA GLY A 113 -8.26 -5.03 4.44
C GLY A 113 -8.33 -6.04 5.57
N SER A 114 -7.73 -7.20 5.36
CA SER A 114 -8.05 -8.37 6.17
C SER A 114 -7.64 -8.26 7.65
N SER A 115 -6.64 -7.43 7.97
CA SER A 115 -6.28 -7.15 9.36
C SER A 115 -7.37 -6.32 10.07
N ALA A 116 -7.92 -5.29 9.42
CA ALA A 116 -9.02 -4.50 9.98
C ALA A 116 -10.31 -5.31 10.11
N GLU A 117 -10.59 -6.15 9.11
CA GLU A 117 -11.79 -6.97 9.02
C GLU A 117 -11.82 -8.12 10.03
N GLY A 118 -10.68 -8.45 10.64
CA GLY A 118 -10.54 -9.62 11.53
C GLY A 118 -10.47 -10.94 10.77
N THR A 119 -10.10 -10.91 9.49
CA THR A 119 -10.04 -12.06 8.56
C THR A 119 -8.60 -12.42 8.16
N LYS A 120 -7.58 -11.85 8.82
CA LYS A 120 -6.17 -12.16 8.57
C LYS A 120 -5.84 -13.60 9.00
N MET A 121 -5.16 -14.29 8.11
CA MET A 121 -4.66 -15.66 8.29
C MET A 121 -3.14 -15.61 8.45
N TRP A 122 -2.60 -16.66 9.07
CA TRP A 122 -1.17 -16.93 9.22
C TRP A 122 -0.46 -16.01 10.20
N LEU A 123 -0.08 -14.81 9.76
CA LEU A 123 0.79 -13.90 10.48
C LEU A 123 0.24 -12.47 10.48
N PRO A 124 0.54 -11.65 11.50
CA PRO A 124 0.21 -10.23 11.52
C PRO A 124 1.20 -9.40 10.68
N ASP A 125 1.40 -9.78 9.42
CA ASP A 125 2.47 -9.30 8.53
C ASP A 125 2.01 -8.36 7.41
N GLU A 126 0.73 -8.06 7.30
CA GLU A 126 0.16 -7.26 6.21
C GLU A 126 -0.92 -6.31 6.71
N PHE A 127 -0.83 -5.05 6.30
CA PHE A 127 -1.77 -4.00 6.70
C PHE A 127 -2.11 -3.10 5.52
N ASP A 128 -3.39 -2.91 5.27
CA ASP A 128 -3.88 -1.99 4.23
C ASP A 128 -4.38 -0.70 4.85
N PHE A 129 -3.99 0.42 4.25
CA PHE A 129 -4.42 1.75 4.63
C PHE A 129 -4.90 2.55 3.42
N LEU A 130 -6.01 3.24 3.62
CA LEU A 130 -6.55 4.22 2.69
C LEU A 130 -6.38 5.62 3.28
N MET A 131 -5.59 6.45 2.61
CA MET A 131 -5.41 7.87 2.88
C MET A 131 -6.41 8.65 2.05
N GLU A 132 -7.50 9.08 2.67
CA GLU A 132 -8.52 9.88 2.01
C GLU A 132 -8.15 11.36 2.01
N LEU A 133 -8.13 11.98 0.83
CA LEU A 133 -7.86 13.41 0.67
C LEU A 133 -9.07 14.26 1.08
N VAL A 134 -9.01 14.84 2.28
CA VAL A 134 -10.14 15.57 2.89
C VAL A 134 -10.48 16.84 2.09
N VAL A 135 -9.46 17.51 1.55
CA VAL A 135 -9.60 18.74 0.73
C VAL A 135 -10.47 18.52 -0.51
N LEU A 136 -10.54 17.29 -1.02
CA LEU A 136 -11.32 16.95 -2.21
C LEU A 136 -12.76 16.50 -1.92
N ARG A 137 -13.16 16.37 -0.64
CA ARG A 137 -14.54 16.02 -0.28
C ARG A 137 -15.53 17.02 -0.85
N GLY A 138 -16.48 16.53 -1.65
CA GLY A 138 -17.51 17.36 -2.27
C GLY A 138 -17.01 18.32 -3.36
N ASN A 139 -15.71 18.30 -3.67
CA ASN A 139 -15.06 19.18 -4.63
C ASN A 139 -14.68 18.47 -5.95
N CYS A 140 -15.11 17.23 -6.09
CA CYS A 140 -14.89 16.41 -7.28
C CYS A 140 -16.22 15.88 -7.82
N GLU A 141 -16.32 15.82 -9.14
CA GLU A 141 -17.38 15.15 -9.88
C GLU A 141 -16.78 14.00 -10.68
N TYR A 142 -17.50 12.89 -10.71
CA TYR A 142 -17.02 11.64 -11.28
C TYR A 142 -17.90 11.26 -12.46
N ASP A 143 -17.29 11.21 -13.64
CA ASP A 143 -17.95 10.71 -14.84
C ASP A 143 -17.68 9.20 -14.96
N ASN A 144 -18.75 8.42 -14.78
CA ASN A 144 -18.75 6.96 -14.88
C ASN A 144 -19.43 6.47 -16.16
N SER A 145 -19.58 7.32 -17.18
CA SER A 145 -20.20 6.93 -18.46
C SER A 145 -19.43 5.82 -19.19
N SER A 146 -18.16 5.59 -18.82
CA SER A 146 -17.34 4.47 -19.31
C SER A 146 -16.70 3.72 -18.14
N VAL A 147 -16.79 2.40 -18.19
CA VAL A 147 -16.17 1.46 -17.24
C VAL A 147 -14.63 1.57 -17.22
N PHE A 148 -14.03 2.15 -18.26
CA PHE A 148 -12.58 2.13 -18.49
C PHE A 148 -11.88 3.49 -18.43
N LEU A 149 -12.63 4.60 -18.49
CA LEU A 149 -12.09 5.95 -18.63
C LEU A 149 -12.79 6.93 -17.70
N SER A 150 -12.87 6.57 -16.43
CA SER A 150 -13.51 7.41 -15.45
C SER A 150 -12.71 8.69 -15.25
N LYS A 151 -13.35 9.84 -15.44
CA LYS A 151 -12.75 11.15 -15.27
C LYS A 151 -13.18 11.75 -13.94
N LEU A 152 -12.26 12.48 -13.33
CA LEU A 152 -12.47 13.17 -12.08
C LEU A 152 -12.33 14.68 -12.32
N PHE A 153 -13.46 15.36 -12.42
CA PHE A 153 -13.53 16.79 -12.66
C PHE A 153 -13.47 17.52 -11.32
N LEU A 154 -12.64 18.55 -11.26
CA LEU A 154 -12.55 19.42 -10.08
C LEU A 154 -13.56 20.56 -10.20
N LYS A 155 -14.27 20.82 -9.11
CA LYS A 155 -15.07 22.04 -8.99
C LYS A 155 -14.19 23.28 -8.96
N LYS A 156 -14.77 24.41 -9.36
CA LYS A 156 -14.07 25.68 -9.61
C LYS A 156 -13.23 26.13 -8.41
N GLU A 157 -13.69 25.88 -7.18
CA GLU A 157 -12.98 26.30 -5.97
C GLU A 157 -11.62 25.60 -5.80
N CYS A 158 -11.50 24.36 -6.28
CA CYS A 158 -10.30 23.53 -6.12
C CYS A 158 -9.36 23.54 -7.33
N GLN A 159 -9.81 23.98 -8.51
CA GLN A 159 -9.03 23.92 -9.75
C GLN A 159 -7.68 24.63 -9.64
N LYS A 160 -7.62 25.83 -9.04
CA LYS A 160 -6.36 26.57 -8.91
C LYS A 160 -5.34 25.80 -8.05
N LEU A 161 -5.79 25.28 -6.91
CA LEU A 161 -4.95 24.57 -5.93
C LEU A 161 -4.36 23.26 -6.51
N TRP A 162 -5.15 22.57 -7.32
CA TRP A 162 -4.81 21.25 -7.87
C TRP A 162 -4.32 21.28 -9.32
N SER A 163 -4.31 22.44 -9.97
CA SER A 163 -3.95 22.63 -11.38
C SER A 163 -2.68 21.91 -11.84
N LYS A 164 -1.61 21.89 -11.02
CA LYS A 164 -0.35 21.19 -11.33
C LYS A 164 -0.51 19.67 -11.42
N LEU A 165 -1.54 19.11 -10.78
CA LEU A 165 -1.86 17.68 -10.77
C LEU A 165 -2.99 17.33 -11.76
N CYS A 166 -3.53 18.31 -12.50
CA CYS A 166 -4.49 18.08 -13.57
C CYS A 166 -3.81 17.68 -14.89
N PHE A 167 -4.59 17.14 -15.83
CA PHE A 167 -4.10 16.95 -17.20
C PHE A 167 -3.67 18.28 -17.81
N THR A 168 -2.64 18.23 -18.66
CA THR A 168 -2.09 19.39 -19.35
C THR A 168 -2.59 19.41 -20.80
N ASN A 169 -2.65 20.62 -21.39
CA ASN A 169 -3.14 20.91 -22.75
C ASN A 169 -2.65 19.99 -23.89
N LYS A 170 -1.59 19.19 -23.67
CA LYS A 170 -1.06 18.24 -24.66
C LYS A 170 -1.80 16.90 -24.69
N ASP A 171 -2.42 16.49 -23.59
CA ASP A 171 -3.09 15.17 -23.47
C ASP A 171 -4.61 15.31 -23.57
N TYR A 172 -5.16 16.36 -22.97
CA TYR A 172 -6.59 16.71 -22.99
C TYR A 172 -6.72 18.24 -22.87
N LYS A 173 -7.64 18.87 -23.62
CA LYS A 173 -7.94 20.32 -23.55
C LYS A 173 -8.67 20.72 -22.25
N ASP A 174 -8.39 20.06 -21.13
CA ASP A 174 -9.17 20.23 -19.91
C ASP A 174 -8.27 20.29 -18.65
N PRO A 175 -7.90 21.51 -18.19
CA PRO A 175 -7.14 21.70 -16.96
C PRO A 175 -7.98 21.45 -15.70
N THR A 176 -9.24 21.06 -15.83
CA THR A 176 -10.15 20.80 -14.69
C THR A 176 -10.17 19.34 -14.28
N THR A 177 -9.66 18.42 -15.11
CA THR A 177 -9.63 16.98 -14.81
C THR A 177 -8.36 16.61 -14.04
N LEU A 178 -8.51 16.02 -12.84
CA LEU A 178 -7.40 15.53 -12.02
C LEU A 178 -6.75 14.29 -12.67
N SER A 179 -5.43 14.31 -12.83
CA SER A 179 -4.69 13.22 -13.46
C SER A 179 -4.31 12.15 -12.42
N PRO A 180 -4.74 10.89 -12.59
CA PRO A 180 -4.40 9.82 -11.65
C PRO A 180 -2.88 9.57 -11.61
N LEU A 181 -2.19 9.70 -12.75
CA LEU A 181 -0.73 9.57 -12.83
C LEU A 181 -0.02 10.67 -12.03
N LYS A 182 -0.38 11.94 -12.27
CA LYS A 182 0.28 13.06 -11.58
C LYS A 182 -0.01 13.05 -10.09
N LEU A 183 -1.23 12.74 -9.68
CA LEU A 183 -1.56 12.56 -8.27
C LEU A 183 -0.72 11.45 -7.66
N LYS A 184 -0.66 10.27 -8.32
CA LYS A 184 0.08 9.12 -7.79
C LYS A 184 1.57 9.41 -7.67
N ASN A 185 2.18 10.05 -8.66
CA ASN A 185 3.59 10.41 -8.63
C ASN A 185 3.88 11.42 -7.52
N ARG A 186 3.03 12.46 -7.36
CA ARG A 186 3.19 13.42 -6.26
C ARG A 186 3.04 12.74 -4.91
N PHE A 187 2.05 11.87 -4.75
CA PHE A 187 1.84 11.06 -3.55
C PHE A 187 3.08 10.19 -3.23
N SER A 188 3.65 9.52 -4.23
CA SER A 188 4.89 8.73 -4.07
C SER A 188 6.05 9.54 -3.53
N ILE A 189 6.34 10.69 -4.14
CA ILE A 189 7.42 11.58 -3.71
C ILE A 189 7.15 12.07 -2.29
N LEU A 190 5.91 12.48 -2.01
CA LEU A 190 5.52 13.02 -0.71
C LEU A 190 5.72 12.00 0.42
N VAL A 191 5.35 10.74 0.21
CA VAL A 191 5.56 9.68 1.20
C VAL A 191 7.04 9.37 1.38
N MET A 192 7.84 9.39 0.31
CA MET A 192 9.30 9.26 0.43
C MET A 192 9.91 10.38 1.28
N ASP A 193 9.56 11.63 0.99
CA ASP A 193 10.00 12.80 1.76
C ASP A 193 9.54 12.68 3.22
N ALA A 194 8.27 12.32 3.45
CA ALA A 194 7.70 12.18 4.78
C ALA A 194 8.40 11.10 5.61
N VAL A 195 8.66 9.90 5.06
CA VAL A 195 9.37 8.85 5.80
C VAL A 195 10.81 9.27 6.13
N SER A 196 11.47 10.01 5.24
CA SER A 196 12.83 10.50 5.50
C SER A 196 12.91 11.47 6.68
N LEU A 197 11.80 12.16 6.98
CA LEU A 197 11.66 13.14 8.05
C LEU A 197 11.03 12.58 9.33
N LEU A 198 10.65 11.30 9.35
CA LEU A 198 10.12 10.67 10.56
C LEU A 198 11.21 10.44 11.60
N ASP A 199 10.90 10.72 12.87
CA ASP A 199 11.71 10.27 14.00
C ASP A 199 11.46 8.77 14.24
N LYS A 200 12.30 7.95 13.62
CA LYS A 200 12.19 6.48 13.66
C LYS A 200 12.41 5.90 15.05
N ASN A 201 13.07 6.62 15.96
CA ASN A 201 13.34 6.15 17.33
C ASN A 201 12.07 6.04 18.18
N LYS A 202 10.96 6.66 17.75
CA LYS A 202 9.65 6.56 18.43
C LYS A 202 9.02 5.17 18.34
N TYR A 203 9.46 4.32 17.42
CA TYR A 203 8.85 3.03 17.14
C TYR A 203 9.72 1.88 17.66
N GLN A 204 9.59 1.59 18.96
CA GLN A 204 10.51 0.72 19.72
C GLN A 204 10.75 -0.68 19.12
N ASN A 205 9.76 -1.25 18.41
CA ASN A 205 9.87 -2.59 17.84
C ASN A 205 9.82 -2.59 16.30
N ILE A 206 9.96 -1.43 15.68
CA ILE A 206 9.93 -1.30 14.22
C ILE A 206 11.31 -0.91 13.74
N ARG A 207 11.83 -1.70 12.80
CA ARG A 207 13.04 -1.37 12.05
C ARG A 207 12.69 -1.14 10.59
N PHE A 208 13.13 -0.01 10.05
CA PHE A 208 13.10 0.25 8.62
C PHE A 208 14.26 -0.48 7.95
N ASP A 209 14.03 -1.05 6.77
CA ASP A 209 15.14 -1.45 5.90
C ASP A 209 15.86 -0.18 5.43
N ASP A 210 17.19 -0.13 5.45
CA ASP A 210 17.94 1.07 5.06
C ASP A 210 17.97 1.30 3.54
N ARG A 211 17.67 0.26 2.74
CA ARG A 211 17.82 0.31 1.28
C ARG A 211 16.52 0.10 0.50
N TYR A 212 15.56 -0.67 1.03
CA TYR A 212 14.38 -1.10 0.26
C TYR A 212 13.06 -1.10 1.05
N TYR A 213 12.76 -0.02 1.76
CA TYR A 213 11.54 0.06 2.56
C TYR A 213 10.33 0.68 1.84
N LEU A 214 10.49 1.25 0.63
CA LEU A 214 9.39 1.82 -0.15
C LEU A 214 9.36 1.26 -1.56
N LYS A 215 8.19 0.78 -1.99
CA LYS A 215 7.95 0.28 -3.33
C LYS A 215 6.67 0.89 -3.90
N ASN A 216 6.76 1.45 -5.11
CA ASN A 216 5.56 1.86 -5.83
C ASN A 216 4.75 0.63 -6.25
N THR A 217 3.46 0.62 -5.91
CA THR A 217 2.51 -0.39 -6.40
C THR A 217 1.64 0.22 -7.50
N ARG A 218 0.77 -0.61 -8.09
CA ARG A 218 -0.19 -0.14 -9.11
C ARG A 218 -1.18 0.89 -8.57
N VAL A 219 -1.44 0.89 -7.27
CA VAL A 219 -2.49 1.71 -6.63
C VAL A 219 -1.97 2.67 -5.56
N GLY A 220 -0.80 2.40 -5.03
CA GLY A 220 -0.31 3.03 -3.81
C GLY A 220 1.19 2.84 -3.65
N ILE A 221 1.61 2.77 -2.39
CA ILE A 221 2.99 2.56 -1.99
C ILE A 221 2.96 1.44 -0.96
N ASN A 222 3.79 0.43 -1.18
CA ASN A 222 4.05 -0.60 -0.19
C ASN A 222 5.25 -0.14 0.65
N ILE A 223 5.08 -0.18 1.96
CA ILE A 223 6.09 0.15 2.95
C ILE A 223 6.50 -1.15 3.63
N THR A 224 7.78 -1.48 3.59
CA THR A 224 8.32 -2.67 4.26
C THR A 224 9.05 -2.26 5.53
N ILE A 225 8.65 -2.86 6.65
CA ILE A 225 9.33 -2.74 7.95
C ILE A 225 9.58 -4.13 8.55
N TYR A 226 10.40 -4.20 9.58
CA TYR A 226 10.65 -5.42 10.34
C TYR A 226 10.22 -5.27 11.79
N TRP A 227 9.54 -6.28 12.30
CA TRP A 227 9.17 -6.38 13.71
C TRP A 227 10.30 -6.98 14.54
N LEU A 228 10.70 -6.29 15.61
CA LEU A 228 11.77 -6.70 16.52
C LEU A 228 11.26 -7.21 17.89
N GLY A 229 9.95 -7.35 18.07
CA GLY A 229 9.40 -7.90 19.30
C GLY A 229 9.74 -9.39 19.50
N GLU A 230 9.62 -9.85 20.74
CA GLU A 230 9.98 -11.23 21.12
C GLU A 230 9.16 -12.29 20.37
N LYS A 231 7.84 -12.08 20.25
CA LYS A 231 6.97 -12.88 19.37
C LYS A 231 6.98 -12.25 17.97
N TYR A 232 7.10 -13.10 16.95
CA TYR A 232 7.26 -12.72 15.54
C TYR A 232 8.60 -12.03 15.24
N LYS A 233 9.68 -12.50 15.86
CA LYS A 233 11.01 -11.92 15.73
C LYS A 233 11.47 -11.83 14.27
N ASN A 234 11.93 -10.66 13.85
CA ASN A 234 12.38 -10.35 12.50
C ASN A 234 11.32 -10.60 11.41
N MET A 235 10.03 -10.60 11.77
CA MET A 235 8.96 -10.74 10.80
C MET A 235 8.91 -9.50 9.92
N LYS A 236 8.96 -9.71 8.60
CA LYS A 236 8.71 -8.66 7.61
C LYS A 236 7.23 -8.27 7.69
N ILE A 237 6.96 -6.98 7.78
CA ILE A 237 5.62 -6.42 7.71
C ILE A 237 5.52 -5.57 6.46
N GLU A 238 4.50 -5.84 5.66
CA GLU A 238 4.15 -5.12 4.45
C GLU A 238 2.94 -4.22 4.72
N ILE A 239 3.05 -2.93 4.41
CA ILE A 239 2.01 -1.95 4.66
C ILE A 239 1.66 -1.26 3.35
N ASP A 240 0.46 -1.51 2.83
CA ASP A 240 -0.03 -0.87 1.62
C ASP A 240 -0.73 0.44 1.97
N LEU A 241 -0.18 1.56 1.51
CA LEU A 241 -0.80 2.88 1.62
C LEU A 241 -1.31 3.35 0.26
N THR A 242 -2.62 3.54 0.16
CA THR A 242 -3.29 4.02 -1.06
C THR A 242 -3.84 5.43 -0.85
N VAL A 243 -3.78 6.27 -1.88
CA VAL A 243 -4.40 7.60 -1.86
C VAL A 243 -5.78 7.54 -2.50
N GLY A 244 -6.80 8.00 -1.78
CA GLY A 244 -8.19 7.97 -2.21
C GLY A 244 -8.81 9.36 -2.30
N VAL A 245 -9.55 9.59 -3.39
CA VAL A 245 -10.43 10.76 -3.51
C VAL A 245 -11.84 10.33 -3.10
N PRO A 246 -12.43 10.94 -2.06
CA PRO A 246 -13.78 10.62 -1.64
C PRO A 246 -14.81 11.22 -2.61
N LEU A 247 -15.82 10.43 -2.96
CA LEU A 247 -16.91 10.82 -3.85
C LEU A 247 -18.26 10.49 -3.22
N VAL A 248 -19.23 11.35 -3.49
CA VAL A 248 -20.65 11.09 -3.23
C VAL A 248 -21.30 10.74 -4.55
N LEU A 249 -21.84 9.53 -4.65
CA LEU A 249 -22.52 9.03 -5.83
C LEU A 249 -23.97 9.49 -5.86
N THR A 250 -24.47 9.82 -7.04
CA THR A 250 -25.90 10.07 -7.28
C THR A 250 -26.68 8.75 -7.28
N GLU A 251 -28.01 8.81 -7.16
CA GLU A 251 -28.85 7.60 -7.21
C GLU A 251 -28.68 6.80 -8.51
N ILE A 252 -28.48 7.48 -9.64
CA ILE A 252 -28.23 6.87 -10.95
C ILE A 252 -26.86 6.17 -10.96
N GLN A 253 -25.83 6.80 -10.40
CA GLN A 253 -24.51 6.17 -10.30
C GLN A 253 -24.55 4.98 -9.35
N LEU A 254 -25.29 5.07 -8.25
CA LEU A 254 -25.52 3.98 -7.33
C LEU A 254 -26.29 2.84 -7.97
N SER A 255 -27.27 3.11 -8.85
CA SER A 255 -28.02 2.04 -9.53
C SER A 255 -27.12 1.15 -10.37
N ASN A 256 -26.04 1.69 -10.95
CA ASN A 256 -25.03 0.88 -11.66
C ASN A 256 -24.30 -0.10 -10.73
N TYR A 257 -24.35 0.11 -9.41
CA TYR A 257 -23.78 -0.78 -8.39
C TYR A 257 -24.86 -1.57 -7.60
N ARG A 258 -26.15 -1.24 -7.76
CA ARG A 258 -27.27 -1.80 -6.95
C ARG A 258 -27.62 -3.24 -7.27
N GLU A 259 -27.22 -3.78 -8.43
CA GLU A 259 -27.46 -5.20 -8.75
C GLU A 259 -26.73 -6.16 -7.79
N HIS A 260 -25.77 -5.68 -6.98
CA HIS A 260 -24.84 -6.52 -6.21
C HIS A 260 -25.06 -6.54 -4.69
N SER A 261 -26.23 -6.19 -4.16
CA SER A 261 -26.53 -6.08 -2.71
C SER A 261 -25.75 -5.00 -1.93
N VAL A 262 -24.67 -4.47 -2.51
CA VAL A 262 -23.83 -3.39 -1.96
C VAL A 262 -24.59 -2.06 -1.84
N GLY A 263 -25.58 -1.82 -2.70
CA GLY A 263 -26.33 -0.55 -2.74
C GLY A 263 -27.15 -0.20 -1.50
N LYS A 264 -27.45 -1.16 -0.61
CA LYS A 264 -28.10 -0.91 0.70
C LYS A 264 -27.10 -0.59 1.81
N LEU A 265 -25.81 -0.88 1.60
CA LEU A 265 -24.73 -0.79 2.56
C LEU A 265 -23.80 0.41 2.28
N LEU A 266 -23.90 1.00 1.09
CA LEU A 266 -23.20 2.23 0.74
C LEU A 266 -23.92 3.44 1.36
N ASP A 267 -23.21 4.21 2.19
CA ASP A 267 -23.60 5.59 2.58
C ASP A 267 -23.43 6.58 1.40
N ASN A 268 -23.83 6.15 0.20
CA ASN A 268 -23.63 6.84 -1.09
C ASN A 268 -22.19 7.32 -1.35
N ARG A 269 -21.21 6.85 -0.57
CA ARG A 269 -19.82 7.32 -0.58
C ARG A 269 -18.92 6.20 -1.02
N ILE A 270 -18.04 6.52 -1.96
CA ILE A 270 -16.96 5.64 -2.39
C ILE A 270 -15.66 6.43 -2.42
N HIS A 271 -14.56 5.70 -2.55
CA HIS A 271 -13.29 6.28 -2.93
C HIS A 271 -12.99 5.94 -4.36
N VAL A 272 -12.32 6.84 -5.07
CA VAL A 272 -11.60 6.49 -6.29
C VAL A 272 -10.11 6.62 -6.04
N ILE A 273 -9.37 5.63 -6.50
CA ILE A 273 -7.92 5.55 -6.33
C ILE A 273 -7.24 5.55 -7.70
N PRO A 274 -6.02 6.08 -7.83
CA PRO A 274 -5.23 5.93 -9.05
C PRO A 274 -4.93 4.45 -9.33
N TYR A 275 -5.04 4.00 -10.58
CA TYR A 275 -4.68 2.64 -10.99
C TYR A 275 -3.74 2.62 -12.21
N MET A 276 -2.51 2.20 -11.98
CA MET A 276 -1.41 2.19 -12.97
C MET A 276 -1.35 0.83 -13.68
N LYS A 277 -2.32 0.55 -14.57
CA LYS A 277 -2.26 -0.61 -15.48
C LYS A 277 -2.85 -0.26 -16.84
N TYR A 278 -2.08 -0.50 -17.90
CA TYR A 278 -2.38 -0.36 -19.34
C TYR A 278 -2.96 0.97 -19.86
N ASN A 279 -3.66 1.81 -19.08
CA ASN A 279 -4.29 3.06 -19.53
C ASN A 279 -4.48 4.12 -18.43
N VAL A 280 -3.76 4.02 -17.29
CA VAL A 280 -3.79 4.96 -16.13
C VAL A 280 -5.16 5.63 -15.88
N PHE A 281 -6.03 4.98 -15.12
CA PHE A 281 -7.38 5.46 -14.86
C PHE A 281 -7.70 5.51 -13.35
N TRP A 282 -8.86 6.09 -13.02
CA TRP A 282 -9.42 6.08 -11.68
C TRP A 282 -10.19 4.78 -11.45
N ARG A 283 -9.85 4.04 -10.40
CA ARG A 283 -10.54 2.80 -10.01
C ARG A 283 -11.42 3.07 -8.79
N PRO A 284 -12.73 2.75 -8.83
CA PRO A 284 -13.55 2.71 -7.62
C PRO A 284 -12.96 1.75 -6.58
N SER A 285 -12.97 2.17 -5.32
CA SER A 285 -12.59 1.36 -4.16
C SER A 285 -13.77 1.31 -3.21
N PHE A 286 -14.10 0.09 -2.79
CA PHE A 286 -15.17 -0.23 -1.86
C PHE A 286 -14.65 -0.72 -0.52
N SER A 287 -13.37 -0.50 -0.22
CA SER A 287 -12.70 -1.11 0.94
C SER A 287 -13.36 -0.75 2.28
N LEU A 288 -13.93 0.45 2.42
CA LEU A 288 -14.71 0.80 3.63
C LEU A 288 -16.06 0.08 3.69
N SER A 289 -16.71 -0.11 2.54
CA SER A 289 -17.98 -0.84 2.45
C SER A 289 -17.77 -2.32 2.70
N GLU A 290 -16.72 -2.91 2.12
CA GLU A 290 -16.27 -4.29 2.38
C GLU A 290 -15.99 -4.50 3.87
N PHE A 291 -15.25 -3.58 4.50
CA PHE A 291 -15.02 -3.59 5.94
C PHE A 291 -16.33 -3.59 6.74
N GLN A 292 -17.26 -2.67 6.44
CA GLN A 292 -18.55 -2.60 7.12
C GLN A 292 -19.40 -3.87 6.91
N MET A 293 -19.39 -4.41 5.68
CA MET A 293 -20.08 -5.66 5.36
C MET A 293 -19.54 -6.82 6.20
N LEU A 294 -18.22 -6.98 6.27
CA LEU A 294 -17.57 -8.05 7.01
C LEU A 294 -17.78 -7.91 8.52
N LYS A 295 -17.79 -6.69 9.06
CA LYS A 295 -18.12 -6.44 10.47
C LYS A 295 -19.57 -6.78 10.84
N ASN A 296 -20.48 -6.72 9.87
CA ASN A 296 -21.90 -7.06 10.06
C ASN A 296 -22.20 -8.55 9.85
N LEU A 297 -21.22 -9.36 9.47
CA LEU A 297 -21.40 -10.81 9.35
C LEU A 297 -21.54 -11.46 10.72
N THR A 298 -22.34 -12.53 10.78
CA THR A 298 -22.38 -13.40 11.97
C THR A 298 -21.04 -14.12 12.15
N ARG A 299 -20.73 -14.54 13.38
CA ARG A 299 -19.53 -15.34 13.69
C ARG A 299 -19.38 -16.55 12.76
N LYS A 300 -20.48 -17.27 12.48
CA LYS A 300 -20.49 -18.42 11.56
C LYS A 300 -20.06 -18.04 10.14
N GLN A 301 -20.57 -16.91 9.62
CA GLN A 301 -20.23 -16.42 8.29
C GLN A 301 -18.76 -15.97 8.20
N VAL A 302 -18.25 -15.27 9.23
CA VAL A 302 -16.83 -14.90 9.30
C VAL A 302 -15.94 -16.14 9.34
N THR A 303 -16.29 -17.16 10.13
CA THR A 303 -15.56 -18.43 10.17
C THR A 303 -15.54 -19.11 8.80
N LEU A 304 -16.68 -19.19 8.10
CA LEU A 304 -16.74 -19.75 6.75
C LEU A 304 -15.88 -18.95 5.76
N TYR A 305 -15.93 -17.62 5.81
CA TYR A 305 -15.09 -16.75 4.99
C TYR A 305 -13.60 -17.01 5.23
N LYS A 306 -13.18 -17.10 6.50
CA LYS A 306 -11.80 -17.46 6.87
C LYS A 306 -11.40 -18.84 6.35
N CYS A 307 -12.28 -19.83 6.42
CA CYS A 307 -12.01 -21.17 5.90
C CYS A 307 -11.81 -21.16 4.38
N LEU A 308 -12.64 -20.43 3.65
CA LEU A 308 -12.50 -20.28 2.19
C LEU A 308 -11.19 -19.58 1.82
N LYS A 309 -10.84 -18.52 2.56
CA LYS A 309 -9.57 -17.82 2.40
C LYS A 309 -8.37 -18.72 2.71
N PHE A 310 -8.44 -19.48 3.80
CA PHE A 310 -7.43 -20.47 4.18
C PHE A 310 -7.22 -21.52 3.09
N CYS A 311 -8.30 -22.10 2.55
CA CYS A 311 -8.22 -23.03 1.43
C CYS A 311 -7.56 -22.37 0.22
N ARG A 312 -8.01 -21.19 -0.19
CA ARG A 312 -7.41 -20.44 -1.30
C ARG A 312 -5.91 -20.24 -1.09
N ASP A 313 -5.49 -19.76 0.08
CA ASP A 313 -4.08 -19.48 0.38
C ASP A 313 -3.21 -20.74 0.30
N ILE A 314 -3.76 -21.92 0.63
CA ILE A 314 -3.08 -23.21 0.50
C ILE A 314 -2.99 -23.69 -0.95
N TYR A 315 -4.00 -23.40 -1.78
CA TYR A 315 -4.11 -23.90 -3.16
C TYR A 315 -3.47 -22.98 -4.22
N ASP A 316 -3.44 -21.66 -4.00
CA ASP A 316 -2.98 -20.66 -4.99
C ASP A 316 -1.45 -20.39 -4.96
N GLN A 317 -0.64 -21.21 -4.28
CA GLN A 317 0.83 -21.06 -4.13
C GLN A 317 1.65 -22.25 -4.66
#